data_AF-D5KY24-F1
#
_entry.id   AF-D5KY24-F1
#
_cell.length_a   1.000
_cell.length_b   1.000
_cell.length_c   1.000
_cell.angle_alpha   90.00
_cell.angle_beta   90.00
_cell.angle_gamma   90.00
#
_symmetry.space_group_name_H-M   'P 1'
#
loop_
_entity.id
_entity.type
_entity.pdbx_description
1 polymer ?
#
loop_
_entity_poly.entity_id
_entity_poly.type
_entity_poly.pdbx_seq_one_letter_code
_entity_poly.pdbx_strand_id
1 'polypeptide(L)'
;MFGLRKLIKDGEETPEVFKDEVFGRSSHWEMSTSQLSSNYLDGWGYGEVVSDGYGLSYAIHDNNIRWCITTKNNDAEKFATALTQAADDIKAMMDRAKAAGGAAEAKAKL
;
A
#
# COMPACT_ATOMS: atom_id res chain seq x y z
N MET A 1 13.59 13.85 -5.51
CA MET A 1 15.06 13.62 -5.47
C MET A 1 15.64 13.00 -6.75
N PHE A 2 14.93 12.11 -7.44
CA PHE A 2 15.43 11.49 -8.69
C PHE A 2 15.92 12.49 -9.75
N GLY A 3 15.12 13.53 -10.05
CA GLY A 3 15.50 14.55 -11.02
C GLY A 3 16.82 15.25 -10.68
N LEU A 4 17.02 15.64 -9.42
CA LEU A 4 18.27 16.25 -8.95
C LEU A 4 19.46 15.28 -9.07
N ARG A 5 19.26 13.99 -8.75
CA ARG A 5 20.30 12.97 -8.93
C ARG A 5 20.70 12.80 -10.40
N LYS A 6 19.78 13.02 -11.33
CA LYS A 6 20.03 12.97 -12.78
C LYS A 6 20.72 14.22 -13.34
N LEU A 7 20.82 15.30 -12.57
CA LEU A 7 21.54 16.52 -12.97
C LEU A 7 23.04 16.49 -12.61
N ILE A 8 23.48 15.51 -11.82
CA ILE A 8 24.90 15.30 -11.51
C ILE A 8 25.63 14.96 -12.80
N LYS A 9 26.63 15.75 -13.18
CA LYS A 9 27.40 15.53 -14.41
C LYS A 9 28.51 14.51 -14.18
N ASP A 10 29.02 13.94 -15.27
CA ASP A 10 30.16 13.05 -15.22
C ASP A 10 31.38 13.76 -14.61
N GLY A 11 31.98 13.15 -13.59
CA GLY A 11 33.12 13.70 -12.85
C GLY A 11 32.77 14.67 -11.72
N GLU A 12 31.50 15.06 -11.57
CA GLU A 12 31.06 15.79 -10.37
C GLU A 12 30.94 14.85 -9.17
N GLU A 13 31.33 15.34 -8.00
CA GLU A 13 31.14 14.58 -6.77
C GLU A 13 29.64 14.42 -6.48
N THR A 14 29.22 13.20 -6.15
CA THR A 14 27.84 12.94 -5.74
C THR A 14 27.53 13.69 -4.45
N PRO A 15 26.49 14.54 -4.40
CA PRO A 15 26.10 15.22 -3.17
C PRO A 15 25.85 14.26 -1.99
N GLU A 16 26.26 14.65 -0.78
CA GLU A 16 26.18 13.82 0.44
C GLU A 16 24.81 13.19 0.68
N VAL A 17 23.73 13.93 0.41
CA VAL A 17 22.35 13.43 0.57
C VAL A 17 22.05 12.18 -0.25
N PHE A 18 22.75 11.95 -1.37
CA PHE A 18 22.58 10.76 -2.20
C PHE A 18 23.51 9.60 -1.80
N LYS A 19 24.53 9.88 -0.98
CA LYS A 19 25.40 8.87 -0.36
C LYS A 19 24.82 8.33 0.95
N ASP A 20 23.91 9.09 1.57
CA ASP A 20 23.23 8.72 2.81
C ASP A 20 22.46 7.40 2.67
N GLU A 21 22.70 6.47 3.59
CA GLU A 21 22.03 5.16 3.63
C GLU A 21 20.51 5.28 3.78
N VAL A 22 20.02 6.28 4.53
CA VAL A 22 18.59 6.54 4.70
C VAL A 22 17.96 6.93 3.37
N PHE A 23 18.67 7.74 2.56
CA PHE A 23 18.21 8.06 1.21
C PHE A 23 18.15 6.80 0.33
N GLY A 24 19.19 5.96 0.39
CA GLY A 24 19.21 4.66 -0.30
C GLY A 24 18.00 3.79 0.08
N ARG A 25 17.76 3.62 1.38
CA ARG A 25 16.62 2.85 1.93
C ARG A 25 15.28 3.43 1.52
N SER A 26 15.12 4.75 1.47
CA SER A 26 13.87 5.38 1.01
C SER A 26 13.53 5.08 -0.46
N SER A 27 14.53 4.66 -1.25
CA SER A 27 14.37 4.26 -2.64
C SER A 27 14.26 2.74 -2.83
N HIS A 28 14.32 1.96 -1.74
CA HIS A 28 14.12 0.52 -1.72
C HIS A 28 12.67 0.22 -1.29
N TRP A 29 11.82 -0.12 -2.24
CA TRP A 29 10.38 -0.29 -1.98
C TRP A 29 10.06 -1.75 -1.67
N GLU A 30 10.25 -2.14 -0.41
CA GLU A 30 9.84 -3.46 0.11
C GLU A 30 8.36 -3.74 -0.16
N MET A 31 7.52 -2.71 -0.22
CA MET A 31 6.11 -2.82 -0.58
C MET A 31 5.78 -1.83 -1.70
N SER A 32 5.50 -2.35 -2.90
CA SER A 32 5.11 -1.56 -4.06
C SER A 32 3.63 -1.73 -4.37
N THR A 33 2.83 -0.68 -4.15
CA THR A 33 1.36 -0.72 -4.25
C THR A 33 0.83 0.15 -5.38
N SER A 34 -0.26 -0.29 -5.99
CA SER A 34 -1.00 0.50 -6.98
C SER A 34 -2.45 0.00 -7.08
N GLN A 35 -3.33 0.90 -7.46
CA GLN A 35 -4.77 0.70 -7.44
C GLN A 35 -5.36 0.84 -8.83
N LEU A 36 -6.25 -0.09 -9.18
CA LEU A 36 -7.07 0.00 -10.38
C LEU A 36 -8.37 -0.75 -10.11
N SER A 37 -9.46 0.01 -9.99
CA SER A 37 -10.81 -0.50 -9.89
C SER A 37 -11.48 -0.40 -11.25
N SER A 38 -11.92 -1.53 -11.77
CA SER A 38 -12.71 -1.58 -13.00
C SER A 38 -13.71 -2.72 -12.91
N ASN A 39 -14.95 -2.48 -13.33
CA ASN A 39 -15.96 -3.53 -13.45
C ASN A 39 -15.68 -4.50 -14.62
N TYR A 40 -14.68 -4.18 -15.45
CA TYR A 40 -14.27 -4.98 -16.60
C TYR A 40 -13.01 -5.81 -16.33
N LEU A 41 -12.45 -5.75 -15.12
CA LEU A 41 -11.25 -6.50 -14.73
C LEU A 41 -11.57 -7.36 -13.52
N ASP A 42 -11.38 -8.67 -13.66
CA ASP A 42 -11.54 -9.62 -12.55
C ASP A 42 -10.33 -9.62 -11.59
N GLY A 43 -9.17 -9.19 -12.10
CA GLY A 43 -7.94 -9.04 -11.35
C GLY A 43 -6.85 -8.45 -12.24
N TRP A 44 -5.84 -7.87 -11.62
CA TRP A 44 -4.64 -7.37 -12.27
C TRP A 44 -3.49 -7.36 -11.27
N GLY A 45 -2.26 -7.38 -11.76
CA GLY A 45 -1.09 -7.33 -10.89
C GLY A 45 0.23 -7.20 -11.64
N TYR A 46 1.28 -7.04 -10.85
CA TYR A 46 2.67 -6.90 -11.29
C TYR A 46 3.58 -7.51 -10.22
N GLY A 47 4.81 -7.85 -10.60
CA GLY A 47 5.80 -8.43 -9.68
C GLY A 47 6.36 -7.41 -8.68
N GLU A 48 7.06 -7.90 -7.67
CA GLU A 48 7.85 -7.07 -6.75
C GLU A 48 8.92 -6.25 -7.50
N VAL A 49 9.19 -5.03 -7.01
CA VAL A 49 10.19 -4.12 -7.62
C VAL A 49 11.61 -4.31 -7.04
N VAL A 50 11.72 -5.09 -5.97
CA VAL A 50 12.96 -5.50 -5.29
C VAL A 50 12.82 -6.95 -4.86
N SER A 51 13.91 -7.72 -4.85
CA SER A 51 13.88 -9.18 -4.68
C SER A 51 13.34 -9.69 -3.35
N ASP A 52 13.44 -8.86 -2.32
CA ASP A 52 13.02 -9.10 -0.93
C ASP A 52 11.64 -8.47 -0.62
N GLY A 53 10.97 -7.91 -1.62
CA GLY A 53 9.74 -7.15 -1.43
C GLY A 53 8.45 -7.84 -1.90
N TYR A 54 7.41 -7.02 -2.01
CA TYR A 54 6.06 -7.39 -2.41
C TYR A 54 5.55 -6.45 -3.52
N GLY A 55 4.98 -7.05 -4.57
CA GLY A 55 4.03 -6.35 -5.45
C GLY A 55 2.61 -6.53 -4.92
N LEU A 56 1.92 -5.42 -4.66
CA LEU A 56 0.58 -5.43 -4.07
C LEU A 56 -0.37 -4.54 -4.87
N SER A 57 -0.96 -5.11 -5.92
CA SER A 57 -2.06 -4.45 -6.61
C SER A 57 -3.39 -4.69 -5.89
N TYR A 58 -4.28 -3.70 -5.97
CA TYR A 58 -5.59 -3.83 -5.36
C TYR A 58 -6.71 -3.16 -6.18
N ALA A 59 -7.92 -3.67 -5.98
CA ALA A 59 -9.15 -3.14 -6.53
C ALA A 59 -10.19 -3.01 -5.41
N ILE A 60 -10.83 -1.85 -5.33
CA ILE A 60 -11.91 -1.56 -4.39
C ILE A 60 -13.22 -1.57 -5.17
N HIS A 61 -14.15 -2.44 -4.77
CA HIS A 61 -15.49 -2.53 -5.31
C HIS A 61 -16.52 -2.22 -4.21
N ASP A 62 -17.78 -2.13 -4.58
CA ASP A 62 -18.88 -1.75 -3.67
C ASP A 62 -18.94 -2.61 -2.40
N ASN A 63 -18.66 -3.93 -2.52
CA ASN A 63 -18.85 -4.90 -1.45
C ASN A 63 -17.60 -5.70 -1.09
N ASN A 64 -16.45 -5.46 -1.74
CA ASN A 64 -15.21 -6.15 -1.44
C ASN A 64 -13.99 -5.35 -1.88
N ILE A 65 -12.85 -5.70 -1.29
CA ILE A 65 -11.54 -5.29 -1.77
C ILE A 65 -10.84 -6.56 -2.24
N ARG A 66 -10.25 -6.52 -3.43
CA ARG A 66 -9.43 -7.59 -3.97
C ARG A 66 -7.97 -7.14 -3.92
N TRP A 67 -7.10 -8.04 -3.48
CA TRP A 67 -5.65 -7.87 -3.52
C TRP A 67 -5.04 -8.96 -4.40
N CYS A 68 -4.02 -8.60 -5.17
CA CYS A 68 -3.12 -9.54 -5.80
C CYS A 68 -1.72 -9.29 -5.22
N ILE A 69 -1.16 -10.34 -4.61
CA ILE A 69 0.11 -10.31 -3.89
C ILE A 69 1.12 -11.13 -4.69
N THR A 70 2.23 -10.50 -5.07
CA THR A 70 3.37 -11.15 -5.71
C THR A 70 4.61 -10.95 -4.84
N THR A 71 5.40 -11.99 -4.67
CA THR A 71 6.67 -11.93 -3.94
C THR A 71 7.53 -13.16 -4.24
N LYS A 72 8.84 -13.02 -4.08
CA LYS A 72 9.80 -14.13 -4.08
C LYS A 72 10.03 -14.72 -2.69
N ASN A 73 9.44 -14.13 -1.65
CA ASN A 73 9.65 -14.53 -0.25
C ASN A 73 8.93 -15.84 0.11
N ASN A 74 8.10 -16.40 -0.78
CA ASN A 74 7.29 -17.60 -0.57
C ASN A 74 6.35 -17.51 0.66
N ASP A 75 5.90 -16.31 1.02
CA ASP A 75 5.04 -16.06 2.18
C ASP A 75 3.79 -15.22 1.84
N ALA A 76 3.41 -15.15 0.56
CA ALA A 76 2.26 -14.39 0.08
C ALA A 76 0.96 -14.73 0.85
N GLU A 77 0.75 -16.00 1.17
CA GLU A 77 -0.43 -16.45 1.94
C GLU A 77 -0.47 -15.87 3.35
N LYS A 78 0.68 -15.82 4.04
CA LYS A 78 0.79 -15.20 5.36
C LYS A 78 0.45 -13.72 5.29
N PHE A 79 0.92 -13.03 4.26
CA PHE A 79 0.58 -11.62 4.07
C PHE A 79 -0.90 -11.42 3.73
N ALA A 80 -1.50 -12.31 2.92
CA ALA A 80 -2.93 -12.30 2.64
C ALA A 80 -3.78 -12.44 3.91
N THR A 81 -3.41 -13.37 4.80
CA THR A 81 -4.08 -13.53 6.11
C THR A 81 -3.98 -12.25 6.94
N ALA A 82 -2.80 -11.64 7.03
CA ALA A 82 -2.60 -10.40 7.78
C ALA A 82 -3.41 -9.24 7.20
N LEU A 83 -3.46 -9.09 5.87
CA LEU A 83 -4.28 -8.07 5.20
C LEU A 83 -5.77 -8.26 5.46
N THR A 84 -6.24 -9.51 5.45
CA THR A 84 -7.65 -9.84 5.71
C THR A 84 -8.02 -9.46 7.14
N GLN A 85 -7.20 -9.87 8.12
CA GLN A 85 -7.43 -9.52 9.53
C GLN A 85 -7.42 -8.01 9.75
N ALA A 86 -6.48 -7.28 9.15
CA ALA A 86 -6.42 -5.83 9.25
C ALA A 86 -7.67 -5.16 8.64
N ALA A 87 -8.18 -5.66 7.51
CA ALA A 87 -9.40 -5.16 6.89
C ALA A 87 -10.63 -5.41 7.77
N ASP A 88 -10.73 -6.59 8.39
CA ASP A 88 -11.80 -6.93 9.33
C ASP A 88 -11.76 -6.06 10.60
N ASP A 89 -10.58 -5.80 11.14
CA ASP A 89 -10.40 -4.92 12.31
C ASP A 89 -10.85 -3.48 12.00
N ILE A 90 -10.48 -2.97 10.81
CA ILE A 90 -10.92 -1.66 10.32
C ILE A 90 -12.44 -1.66 10.15
N LYS A 91 -13.02 -2.68 9.53
CA LYS A 91 -14.48 -2.80 9.38
C LYS A 91 -15.18 -2.75 10.73
N ALA A 92 -14.72 -3.55 11.70
CA ALA A 92 -15.30 -3.57 13.04
C ALA A 92 -15.19 -2.21 13.73
N MET A 93 -14.07 -1.49 13.56
CA MET A 93 -13.90 -0.14 14.07
C MET A 93 -14.90 0.84 13.43
N MET A 94 -15.07 0.80 12.11
CA MET A 94 -15.99 1.67 11.39
C MET A 94 -17.45 1.40 11.75
N ASP A 95 -17.84 0.13 11.90
CA ASP A 95 -19.18 -0.25 12.32
C ASP A 95 -19.51 0.28 13.74
N ARG A 96 -18.54 0.21 14.67
CA ARG A 96 -18.69 0.83 16.01
C ARG A 96 -18.84 2.34 15.94
N ALA A 97 -18.03 3.02 15.13
CA ALA A 97 -18.10 4.47 14.96
C ALA A 97 -19.46 4.92 14.40
N LYS A 98 -19.99 4.19 13.40
CA LYS A 98 -21.31 4.45 12.81
C LYS A 98 -22.44 4.30 13.85
N ALA A 99 -22.39 3.24 14.66
CA ALA A 99 -23.37 3.03 15.72
C ALA A 99 -23.36 4.16 16.77
N ALA A 100 -22.16 4.61 17.18
CA ALA A 100 -22.01 5.73 18.11
C ALA A 100 -22.52 7.06 17.53
N GLY A 101 -22.22 7.34 16.25
CA GLY A 101 -22.71 8.54 15.56
C GLY A 101 -24.23 8.58 15.42
N GLY A 102 -24.85 7.45 15.04
CA GLY A 102 -26.31 7.34 14.94
C GLY A 102 -27.01 7.52 16.29
N ALA A 103 -26.42 7.00 17.38
CA ALA A 103 -26.94 7.21 18.73
C ALA A 103 -26.85 8.67 19.19
N ALA A 104 -25.79 9.38 18.81
CA ALA A 104 -25.64 10.81 19.10
C ALA A 104 -26.65 11.66 18.32
N GLU A 105 -26.88 11.34 17.04
CA GLU A 105 -27.83 12.08 16.20
C GLU A 105 -29.29 11.86 16.63
N ALA A 106 -29.64 10.65 17.09
CA ALA A 106 -30.95 10.35 17.65
C ALA A 106 -31.21 11.12 18.96
N LYS A 107 -30.20 11.29 19.81
CA LYS A 107 -30.29 12.09 21.04
C LYS A 107 -30.39 13.60 20.77
N ALA A 108 -29.83 14.10 19.67
CA ALA A 108 -29.89 15.52 19.32
C ALA A 108 -31.24 15.97 18.71
N LYS A 109 -32.10 15.02 18.31
CA LYS A 109 -33.43 15.27 17.74
C LYS A 109 -34.58 15.11 18.75
N LEU A 110 -34.26 14.78 20.00
CA LEU A 110 -35.17 14.73 21.16
C LEU A 110 -35.02 16.00 21.99
#